data_AF-A0A975K449-F1
#
_entry.id   AF-A0A975K449-F1
#
_cell.length_a   1.000
_cell.length_b   1.000
_cell.length_c   1.000
_cell.angle_alpha   90.00
_cell.angle_beta   90.00
_cell.angle_gamma   90.00
#
_symmetry.space_group_name_H-M   'P 1'
#
loop_
_entity.id
_entity.type
_entity.pdbx_description
1 polymer ?
#
loop_
_entity_poly.entity_id
_entity_poly.type
_entity_poly.pdbx_seq_one_letter_code
_entity_poly.pdbx_strand_id
1 'polypeptide(L)'
;MTHVEILDAARDRAGGYKVDVSRGEQIGRVSSEWFSRPADERFLSLSDLYAFVHGRTERSRTRTVESAAIRVEASRDNAERLALMLPGSDVPIAPTHWSFGQLAGLVGAPAAYLRQLPAPLAGINLQYGLTSHRAEQVKTLEIEGGRVELRAVTGPDYGRIFDHELVAAVQRIAGNGTGDTRWKVPGVLDWSTGIYNPRVDITQDTTTLYASDRDVFLFLVDDLNPIEAGRLPDGSPDLYFRGFYCWNSEVGAKTLGMASFYLRAVCQNRNLWGVEDFEEITIRHSKYAASRFAHEAAPALTRFANSSPMAFVNGIKAARDKIVARTDDDRSEFLRKRGFSKTETAKIIETVLAEEGRKPESVFDFVQGITAVARDKTHQDARLDLEARAKKLLDRVA
;
A
#
# COMPACT_ATOMS: atom_id res chain seq x y z
N MET A 1 -34.23 -6.51 -16.48
CA MET A 1 -34.02 -6.83 -15.06
C MET A 1 -33.47 -8.24 -15.00
N THR A 2 -32.15 -8.37 -15.05
CA THR A 2 -31.46 -9.66 -14.88
C THR A 2 -31.12 -9.80 -13.41
N HIS A 3 -31.74 -10.80 -12.79
CA HIS A 3 -31.54 -11.16 -11.38
C HIS A 3 -30.06 -11.46 -11.14
N VAL A 4 -29.43 -10.72 -10.23
CA VAL A 4 -28.16 -11.12 -9.63
C VAL A 4 -28.51 -12.17 -8.58
N GLU A 5 -28.19 -13.44 -8.86
CA GLU A 5 -28.19 -14.47 -7.83
C GLU A 5 -26.99 -14.23 -6.91
N ILE A 6 -27.24 -13.54 -5.80
CA ILE A 6 -26.40 -13.63 -4.60
C ILE A 6 -26.80 -14.95 -3.92
N LEU A 7 -26.25 -16.07 -4.39
CA LEU A 7 -26.47 -17.37 -3.76
C LEU A 7 -25.44 -17.59 -2.64
N ASP A 8 -25.93 -18.04 -1.48
CA ASP A 8 -25.12 -18.55 -0.36
C ASP A 8 -24.18 -19.64 -0.92
N ALA A 9 -22.92 -19.27 -1.22
CA ALA A 9 -21.88 -20.23 -1.55
C ALA A 9 -21.83 -21.27 -0.44
N ALA A 10 -21.88 -22.56 -0.81
CA ALA A 10 -22.02 -23.68 0.10
C ALA A 10 -21.10 -23.52 1.32
N ARG A 11 -21.71 -23.15 2.45
CA ARG A 11 -21.01 -22.92 3.71
C ARG A 11 -20.41 -24.24 4.14
N ASP A 12 -19.10 -24.36 4.06
CA ASP A 12 -18.42 -25.41 4.81
C ASP A 12 -18.70 -25.17 6.29
N ARG A 13 -18.78 -26.23 7.13
CA ARG A 13 -19.33 -26.16 8.50
C ARG A 13 -18.65 -25.14 9.44
N ALA A 14 -17.55 -24.51 9.02
CA ALA A 14 -16.79 -23.47 9.70
C ALA A 14 -16.93 -22.03 9.11
N GLY A 15 -17.70 -21.83 8.04
CA GLY A 15 -18.03 -20.49 7.51
C GLY A 15 -16.92 -19.78 6.70
N GLY A 16 -15.96 -20.53 6.14
CA GLY A 16 -14.91 -20.04 5.23
C GLY A 16 -15.13 -20.41 3.76
N TYR A 17 -14.23 -19.97 2.87
CA TYR A 17 -14.30 -20.15 1.42
C TYR A 17 -13.13 -20.98 0.90
N LYS A 18 -13.39 -21.97 0.05
CA LYS A 18 -12.33 -22.64 -0.72
C LYS A 18 -11.84 -21.69 -1.80
N VAL A 19 -10.52 -21.46 -1.85
CA VAL A 19 -9.89 -20.52 -2.79
C VAL A 19 -8.67 -21.15 -3.44
N ASP A 20 -8.37 -20.72 -4.66
CA ASP A 20 -7.20 -21.17 -5.42
C ASP A 20 -6.15 -20.07 -5.51
N VAL A 21 -5.13 -20.15 -4.66
CA VAL A 21 -4.06 -19.14 -4.54
C VAL A 21 -2.90 -19.35 -5.54
N SER A 22 -2.93 -20.42 -6.36
CA SER A 22 -1.95 -20.61 -7.43
C SER A 22 -2.24 -19.74 -8.66
N ARG A 23 -3.29 -18.91 -8.63
CA ARG A 23 -3.68 -17.98 -9.70
C ARG A 23 -3.44 -16.53 -9.31
N GLY A 24 -3.20 -15.66 -10.30
CA GLY A 24 -3.00 -14.21 -10.14
C GLY A 24 -1.68 -13.79 -9.46
N GLU A 25 -1.52 -12.51 -9.17
CA GLU A 25 -0.26 -11.98 -8.61
C GLU A 25 -0.15 -12.20 -7.10
N GLN A 26 1.09 -12.31 -6.60
CA GLN A 26 1.39 -12.26 -5.18
C GLN A 26 1.96 -10.87 -4.82
N ILE A 27 1.29 -10.16 -3.92
CA ILE A 27 1.71 -8.83 -3.46
C ILE A 27 2.06 -8.86 -1.97
N GLY A 28 3.32 -8.55 -1.67
CA GLY A 28 3.88 -8.55 -0.30
C GLY A 28 3.93 -7.19 0.39
N ARG A 29 3.24 -6.17 -0.13
CA ARG A 29 3.28 -4.83 0.45
C ARG A 29 2.71 -4.78 1.87
N VAL A 30 1.52 -5.36 2.08
CA VAL A 30 0.88 -5.42 3.41
C VAL A 30 1.70 -6.27 4.39
N SER A 31 2.33 -7.34 3.90
CA SER A 31 3.28 -8.16 4.66
C SER A 31 4.51 -7.37 5.11
N SER A 32 5.07 -6.53 4.23
CA SER A 32 6.23 -5.69 4.54
C SER A 32 5.90 -4.64 5.62
N GLU A 33 4.71 -4.06 5.55
CA GLU A 33 4.20 -3.19 6.61
C GLU A 33 4.04 -4.01 7.90
N TRP A 34 3.28 -5.11 7.91
CA TRP A 34 3.10 -5.96 9.10
C TRP A 34 4.42 -6.35 9.79
N PHE A 35 5.43 -6.77 9.00
CA PHE A 35 6.73 -7.19 9.51
C PHE A 35 7.54 -6.05 10.15
N SER A 36 7.43 -4.83 9.61
CA SER A 36 8.20 -3.67 10.07
C SER A 36 7.55 -2.92 11.23
N ARG A 37 6.27 -3.17 11.52
CA ARG A 37 5.49 -2.45 12.55
C ARG A 37 5.56 -3.16 13.89
N PRO A 38 6.10 -2.52 14.95
CA PRO A 38 5.98 -3.04 16.32
C PRO A 38 4.53 -2.94 16.83
N ALA A 39 4.24 -3.58 17.97
CA ALA A 39 2.88 -3.70 18.49
C ALA A 39 2.21 -2.35 18.84
N ASP A 40 2.99 -1.35 19.22
CA ASP A 40 2.50 0.01 19.52
C ASP A 40 2.15 0.82 18.26
N GLU A 41 2.58 0.36 17.08
CA GLU A 41 2.21 0.93 15.77
C GLU A 41 1.05 0.19 15.10
N ARG A 42 0.41 -0.77 15.80
CA ARG A 42 -0.64 -1.65 15.26
C ARG A 42 -1.96 -1.43 16.00
N PHE A 43 -3.01 -1.15 15.24
CA PHE A 43 -4.30 -0.72 15.76
C PHE A 43 -5.39 -1.75 15.43
N LEU A 44 -6.36 -1.93 16.33
CA LEU A 44 -7.40 -2.95 16.15
C LEU A 44 -8.67 -2.41 15.48
N SER A 45 -8.77 -1.09 15.36
CA SER A 45 -9.91 -0.43 14.73
C SER A 45 -9.51 0.89 14.10
N LEU A 46 -10.29 1.36 13.11
CA LEU A 46 -10.07 2.67 12.51
C LEU A 46 -10.31 3.81 13.51
N SER A 47 -11.17 3.63 14.52
CA SER A 47 -11.39 4.63 15.57
C SER A 47 -10.15 4.79 16.47
N ASP A 48 -9.51 3.69 16.87
CA ASP A 48 -8.28 3.75 17.67
C ASP A 48 -7.13 4.37 16.85
N LEU A 49 -7.00 3.95 15.59
CA LEU A 49 -6.04 4.52 14.65
C LEU A 49 -6.26 6.03 14.49
N TYR A 50 -7.50 6.45 14.25
CA TYR A 50 -7.88 7.86 14.11
C TYR A 50 -7.55 8.65 15.36
N ALA A 51 -7.96 8.16 16.54
CA ALA A 51 -7.70 8.83 17.81
C ALA A 51 -6.20 9.07 18.04
N PHE A 52 -5.36 8.08 17.69
CA PHE A 52 -3.90 8.20 17.76
C PHE A 52 -3.35 9.29 16.84
N VAL A 53 -3.66 9.23 15.53
CA VAL A 53 -3.11 10.20 14.56
C VAL A 53 -3.73 11.60 14.72
N HIS A 54 -5.00 11.70 15.11
CA HIS A 54 -5.67 12.97 15.38
C HIS A 54 -5.12 13.61 16.66
N GLY A 55 -4.98 12.86 17.76
CA GLY A 55 -4.39 13.36 19.00
C GLY A 55 -2.93 13.80 18.84
N ARG A 56 -2.21 13.28 17.84
CA ARG A 56 -0.90 13.80 17.42
C ARG A 56 -1.02 15.16 16.72
N THR A 57 -1.95 15.31 15.78
CA THR A 57 -2.18 16.58 15.07
C THR A 57 -2.65 17.70 16.00
N GLU A 58 -3.53 17.41 16.96
CA GLU A 58 -4.04 18.39 17.94
C GLU A 58 -2.93 19.05 18.77
N ARG A 59 -1.85 18.31 19.02
CA ARG A 59 -0.66 18.79 19.75
C ARG A 59 0.42 19.33 18.83
N SER A 60 0.11 19.49 17.55
CA SER A 60 1.08 19.89 16.53
C SER A 60 0.93 21.36 16.15
N ARG A 61 2.05 21.99 15.79
CA ARG A 61 2.09 23.34 15.25
C ARG A 61 2.91 23.35 13.97
N THR A 62 2.40 24.03 12.94
CA THR A 62 3.12 24.24 11.67
C THR A 62 3.54 25.70 11.57
N ARG A 63 4.78 25.96 11.16
CA ARG A 63 5.27 27.30 10.81
C ARG A 63 5.97 27.31 9.48
N THR A 64 5.79 28.37 8.71
CA THR A 64 6.70 28.71 7.61
C THR A 64 7.62 29.80 8.11
N VAL A 65 8.92 29.57 8.10
CA VAL A 65 9.92 30.49 8.65
C VAL A 65 11.06 30.69 7.67
N GLU A 66 11.67 31.87 7.72
CA GLU A 66 12.95 32.11 7.04
C GLU A 66 14.03 31.19 7.62
N SER A 67 14.73 30.49 6.75
CA SER A 67 15.77 29.50 7.07
C SER A 67 16.91 30.16 7.83
N ALA A 68 17.33 31.35 7.37
CA ALA A 68 18.39 32.14 8.00
C ALA A 68 17.99 32.67 9.38
N ALA A 69 16.69 32.72 9.70
CA ALA A 69 16.20 33.14 11.02
C ALA A 69 16.14 31.99 12.04
N ILE A 70 16.33 30.74 11.62
CA ILE A 70 16.45 29.60 12.52
C ILE A 70 17.83 29.65 13.18
N ARG A 71 17.84 29.68 14.52
CA ARG A 71 19.09 29.58 15.29
C ARG A 71 19.28 28.16 15.80
N VAL A 72 20.46 27.60 15.60
CA VAL A 72 20.85 26.30 16.13
C VAL A 72 21.60 26.51 17.44
N GLU A 73 21.09 25.90 18.52
CA GLU A 73 21.67 26.00 19.85
C GLU A 73 22.25 24.64 20.26
N ALA A 74 23.55 24.63 20.54
CA ALA A 74 24.26 23.48 21.09
C ALA A 74 25.39 23.98 22.02
N SER A 75 25.55 23.35 23.18
CA SER A 75 26.58 23.75 24.17
C SER A 75 27.76 22.78 24.15
N ARG A 76 28.96 23.29 24.38
CA ARG A 76 30.16 22.46 24.60
C ARG A 76 30.06 21.61 25.86
N ASP A 77 29.27 22.06 26.84
CA ASP A 77 29.05 21.34 28.10
C ASP A 77 28.12 20.13 27.94
N ASN A 78 27.47 20.00 26.78
CA ASN A 78 26.62 18.85 26.46
C ASN A 78 26.75 18.48 24.97
N ALA A 79 27.67 17.55 24.69
CA ALA A 79 27.97 17.07 23.34
C ALA A 79 26.78 16.37 22.63
N GLU A 80 25.73 16.00 23.35
CA GLU A 80 24.58 15.27 22.79
C GLU A 80 23.36 16.17 22.53
N ARG A 81 23.34 17.38 23.10
CA ARG A 81 22.15 18.25 23.04
C ARG A 81 22.26 19.28 21.92
N LEU A 82 21.36 19.14 20.96
CA LEU A 82 21.10 20.12 19.91
C LEU A 82 19.63 20.54 19.94
N ALA A 83 19.36 21.85 19.86
CA ALA A 83 18.03 22.41 19.75
C ALA A 83 17.97 23.50 18.68
N LEU A 84 16.77 23.82 18.22
CA LEU A 84 16.50 24.93 17.31
C LEU A 84 15.64 25.96 18.00
N MET A 85 15.96 27.24 17.78
CA MET A 85 15.09 28.37 18.08
C MET A 85 14.47 28.87 16.79
N LEU A 86 13.15 28.77 16.70
CA LEU A 86 12.39 29.29 15.58
C LEU A 86 12.01 30.76 15.82
N PRO A 87 11.92 31.61 14.78
CA PRO A 87 11.45 32.97 14.95
C PRO A 87 10.03 33.00 15.52
N GLY A 88 9.80 33.88 16.50
CA GLY A 88 8.53 33.99 17.22
C GLY A 88 8.22 32.83 18.17
N SER A 89 9.24 32.11 18.64
CA SER A 89 9.14 31.12 19.72
C SER A 89 10.33 31.25 20.66
N ASP A 90 10.05 31.36 21.96
CA ASP A 90 11.09 31.33 23.01
C ASP A 90 11.34 29.91 23.54
N VAL A 91 10.60 28.93 23.01
CA VAL A 91 10.75 27.53 23.40
C VAL A 91 11.72 26.82 22.45
N PRO A 92 12.82 26.24 22.95
CA PRO A 92 13.75 25.46 22.14
C PRO A 92 13.12 24.14 21.69
N ILE A 93 13.41 23.74 20.46
CA ILE A 93 12.81 22.57 19.82
C ILE A 93 13.89 21.55 19.52
N ALA A 94 13.71 20.31 19.96
CA ALA A 94 14.64 19.22 19.69
C ALA A 94 14.30 18.54 18.35
N PRO A 95 15.23 18.42 17.38
CA PRO A 95 15.00 17.61 16.20
C PRO A 95 15.00 16.12 16.55
N THR A 96 14.08 15.39 15.93
CA THR A 96 14.13 13.92 15.90
C THR A 96 15.24 13.46 14.96
N HIS A 97 15.59 12.18 15.00
CA HIS A 97 16.51 11.59 14.03
C HIS A 97 16.07 11.84 12.58
N TRP A 98 14.75 11.82 12.34
CA TRP A 98 14.14 12.07 11.03
C TRP A 98 14.28 13.53 10.60
N SER A 99 13.78 14.47 11.40
CA SER A 99 13.80 15.89 11.05
C SER A 99 15.21 16.48 11.02
N PHE A 100 16.15 15.95 11.81
CA PHE A 100 17.57 16.26 11.67
C PHE A 100 18.09 15.89 10.28
N GLY A 101 17.72 14.70 9.78
CA GLY A 101 18.07 14.26 8.44
C GLY A 101 17.48 15.16 7.35
N GLN A 102 16.23 15.58 7.53
CA GLN A 102 15.58 16.54 6.63
C GLN A 102 16.26 17.90 6.65
N LEU A 103 16.57 18.43 7.83
CA LEU A 103 17.27 19.71 8.01
C LEU A 103 18.64 19.68 7.33
N ALA A 104 19.44 18.63 7.57
CA ALA A 104 20.72 18.43 6.91
C ALA A 104 20.57 18.35 5.38
N GLY A 105 19.60 17.58 4.89
CA GLY A 105 19.32 17.47 3.45
C GLY A 105 18.92 18.81 2.80
N LEU A 106 18.09 19.61 3.47
CA LEU A 106 17.67 20.93 3.00
C LEU A 106 18.86 21.87 2.81
N VAL A 107 19.85 21.82 3.70
CA VAL A 107 21.05 22.65 3.62
C VAL A 107 22.19 21.99 2.83
N GLY A 108 21.94 20.85 2.17
CA GLY A 108 22.93 20.13 1.38
C GLY A 108 24.03 19.43 2.19
N ALA A 109 23.83 19.23 3.49
CA ALA A 109 24.79 18.59 4.37
C ALA A 109 24.55 17.07 4.51
N PRO A 110 25.62 16.24 4.56
CA PRO A 110 25.47 14.80 4.75
C PRO A 110 25.01 14.43 6.17
N ALA A 111 23.73 14.08 6.34
CA ALA A 111 23.13 13.78 7.64
C ALA A 111 23.87 12.66 8.41
N ALA A 112 24.32 11.61 7.71
CA ALA A 112 25.03 10.49 8.33
C ALA A 112 26.36 10.92 8.97
N TYR A 113 27.08 11.84 8.34
CA TYR A 113 28.32 12.40 8.88
C TYR A 113 28.03 13.32 10.06
N LEU A 114 27.06 14.24 9.93
CA LEU A 114 26.73 15.18 11.01
C LEU A 114 26.26 14.48 12.29
N ARG A 115 25.62 13.30 12.19
CA ARG A 115 25.21 12.49 13.35
C ARG A 115 26.38 11.88 14.13
N GLN A 116 27.57 11.80 13.54
CA GLN A 116 28.78 11.29 14.20
C GLN A 116 29.54 12.40 14.92
N LEU A 117 29.17 13.66 14.69
CA LEU A 117 29.81 14.81 15.29
C LEU A 117 29.15 15.14 16.63
N PRO A 118 29.92 15.65 17.62
CA PRO A 118 29.35 16.34 18.77
C PRO A 118 28.38 17.44 18.33
N ALA A 119 27.28 17.60 19.08
CA ALA A 119 26.22 18.56 18.82
C ALA A 119 26.71 19.99 18.50
N PRO A 120 27.75 20.54 19.16
CA PRO A 120 28.29 21.85 18.78
C PRO A 120 28.83 21.92 17.34
N LEU A 121 29.53 20.87 16.88
CA LEU A 121 30.07 20.81 15.52
C LEU A 121 28.97 20.58 14.50
N ALA A 122 28.04 19.66 14.78
CA ALA A 122 26.86 19.47 13.94
C ALA A 122 26.05 20.77 13.83
N GLY A 123 25.87 21.47 14.95
CA GLY A 123 25.13 22.72 15.03
C GLY A 123 25.74 23.85 14.22
N ILE A 124 27.07 24.03 14.25
CA ILE A 124 27.77 25.01 13.42
C ILE A 124 27.56 24.73 11.92
N ASN A 125 27.69 23.48 11.50
CA ASN A 125 27.49 23.09 10.10
C ASN A 125 26.04 23.35 9.65
N LEU A 126 25.06 22.99 10.48
CA LEU A 126 23.65 23.26 10.21
C LEU A 126 23.36 24.77 10.17
N GLN A 127 23.90 25.54 11.10
CA GLN A 127 23.71 26.99 11.14
C GLN A 127 24.27 27.66 9.89
N TYR A 128 25.48 27.29 9.45
CA TYR A 128 26.08 27.80 8.22
C TYR A 128 25.21 27.48 6.99
N GLY A 129 24.73 26.24 6.92
CA GLY A 129 23.84 25.79 5.85
C GLY A 129 22.51 26.53 5.81
N LEU A 130 21.91 26.81 6.98
CA LEU A 130 20.66 27.56 7.10
C LEU A 130 20.79 29.01 6.61
N THR A 131 21.90 29.67 6.92
CA THR A 131 22.19 31.04 6.47
C THR A 131 22.43 31.13 4.95
N SER A 132 22.83 30.03 4.30
CA SER A 132 23.13 29.97 2.87
C SER A 132 22.08 29.19 2.05
N HIS A 133 20.93 28.87 2.66
CA HIS A 133 19.89 28.05 2.05
C HIS A 133 19.12 28.81 0.94
N ARG A 134 19.12 28.25 -0.27
CA ARG A 134 18.61 28.90 -1.49
C ARG A 134 17.11 29.15 -1.55
N ALA A 135 16.28 28.29 -0.94
CA ALA A 135 14.83 28.43 -1.01
C ALA A 135 14.29 29.48 -0.03
N GLU A 136 15.17 30.07 0.78
CA GLU A 136 14.94 31.11 1.81
C GLU A 136 14.02 30.67 2.95
N GLN A 137 12.93 29.95 2.70
CA GLN A 137 11.97 29.50 3.70
C GLN A 137 11.93 27.98 3.88
N VAL A 138 11.53 27.55 5.08
CA VAL A 138 11.21 26.15 5.41
C VAL A 138 9.89 26.05 6.17
N LYS A 139 9.22 24.92 6.01
CA LYS A 139 8.04 24.54 6.78
C LYS A 139 8.41 23.55 7.87
N THR A 140 8.06 23.86 9.10
CA THR A 140 8.28 23.00 10.26
C THR A 140 6.98 22.30 10.66
N LEU A 141 7.11 21.15 11.31
CA LEU A 141 6.04 20.53 12.09
C LEU A 141 6.60 20.25 13.48
N GLU A 142 6.03 20.91 14.47
CA GLU A 142 6.39 20.82 15.88
C GLU A 142 5.33 19.99 16.60
N ILE A 143 5.70 19.18 17.59
CA ILE A 143 4.74 18.44 18.43
C ILE A 143 5.09 18.58 19.91
N GLU A 144 4.06 18.82 20.72
CA GLU A 144 4.14 18.89 22.18
C GLU A 144 3.91 17.50 22.82
N GLY A 145 4.93 17.00 23.53
CA GLY A 145 4.91 15.67 24.16
C GLY A 145 5.82 15.57 25.38
N GLY A 146 5.93 16.65 26.15
CA GLY A 146 6.86 16.81 27.28
C GLY A 146 7.92 17.87 26.99
N ARG A 147 8.73 17.65 25.95
CA ARG A 147 9.48 18.70 25.25
C ARG A 147 8.88 18.95 23.88
N VAL A 148 9.11 20.12 23.31
CA VAL A 148 8.72 20.40 21.92
C VAL A 148 9.69 19.69 20.99
N GLU A 149 9.16 18.81 20.14
CA GLU A 149 9.95 18.06 19.17
C GLU A 149 9.66 18.55 17.76
N LEU A 150 10.71 18.72 16.96
CA LEU A 150 10.58 18.99 15.54
C LEU A 150 10.38 17.65 14.84
N ARG A 151 9.16 17.40 14.38
CA ARG A 151 8.79 16.18 13.66
C ARG A 151 9.14 16.21 12.19
N ALA A 152 9.03 17.38 11.56
CA ALA A 152 9.38 17.54 10.16
C ALA A 152 9.99 18.90 9.86
N VAL A 153 10.90 18.91 8.88
CA VAL A 153 11.33 20.12 8.18
C VAL A 153 11.20 19.85 6.68
N THR A 154 10.36 20.61 6.00
CA THR A 154 10.04 20.44 4.59
C THR A 154 10.19 21.75 3.83
N GLY A 155 10.25 21.68 2.50
CA GLY A 155 10.22 22.90 1.67
C GLY A 155 8.92 23.70 1.84
N PRO A 156 8.91 24.99 1.45
CA PRO A 156 7.76 25.88 1.61
C PRO A 156 6.55 25.45 0.78
N ASP A 157 6.76 24.72 -0.32
CA ASP A 157 5.69 24.18 -1.16
C ASP A 157 5.15 22.83 -0.71
N TYR A 158 5.65 22.28 0.40
CA TYR A 158 5.11 21.02 0.93
C TYR A 158 3.65 21.23 1.38
N GLY A 159 2.73 20.57 0.70
CA GLY A 159 1.31 20.53 1.06
C GLY A 159 1.06 19.33 1.95
N ARG A 160 1.04 19.60 3.25
CA ARG A 160 0.80 18.58 4.27
C ARG A 160 -0.65 18.13 4.20
N ILE A 161 -0.83 16.83 4.10
CA ILE A 161 -2.09 16.14 4.34
C ILE A 161 -1.84 15.38 5.62
N PHE A 162 -2.63 15.64 6.65
CA PHE A 162 -2.45 14.98 7.94
C PHE A 162 -2.97 13.55 7.87
N ASP A 163 -2.32 12.65 8.60
CA ASP A 163 -2.67 11.23 8.56
C ASP A 163 -4.13 11.00 9.00
N HIS A 164 -4.63 11.81 9.93
CA HIS A 164 -6.03 11.76 10.39
C HIS A 164 -7.04 12.10 9.27
N GLU A 165 -6.67 12.92 8.28
CA GLU A 165 -7.56 13.26 7.16
C GLU A 165 -7.78 12.06 6.25
N LEU A 166 -6.71 11.27 6.02
CA LEU A 166 -6.83 10.01 5.29
C LEU A 166 -7.68 9.00 6.07
N VAL A 167 -7.39 8.81 7.36
CA VAL A 167 -8.14 7.85 8.19
C VAL A 167 -9.61 8.22 8.26
N ALA A 168 -9.94 9.51 8.45
CA ALA A 168 -11.33 10.00 8.44
C ALA A 168 -12.02 9.79 7.09
N ALA A 169 -11.29 9.93 5.97
CA ALA A 169 -11.84 9.64 4.65
C ALA A 169 -12.20 8.16 4.48
N VAL A 170 -11.37 7.26 5.02
CA VAL A 170 -11.62 5.82 5.01
C VAL A 170 -12.77 5.45 5.95
N GLN A 171 -12.86 6.04 7.15
CA GLN A 171 -13.95 5.80 8.10
C GLN A 171 -15.33 6.13 7.52
N ARG A 172 -15.43 7.15 6.66
CA ARG A 172 -16.70 7.48 5.96
C ARG A 172 -17.22 6.34 5.08
N ILE A 173 -16.35 5.43 4.65
CA ILE A 173 -16.66 4.32 3.74
C ILE A 173 -16.72 3.00 4.49
N ALA A 174 -15.75 2.78 5.37
CA ALA A 174 -15.52 1.49 6.04
C ALA A 174 -16.03 1.44 7.49
N GLY A 175 -16.52 2.56 8.03
CA GLY A 175 -16.87 2.71 9.43
C GLY A 175 -15.66 2.45 10.33
N ASN A 176 -15.73 1.49 11.25
CA ASN A 176 -14.65 1.15 12.15
C ASN A 176 -13.65 0.15 11.56
N GLY A 177 -13.92 -0.41 10.38
CA GLY A 177 -13.07 -1.42 9.74
C GLY A 177 -13.09 -2.76 10.48
N THR A 178 -14.12 -3.00 11.30
CA THR A 178 -14.25 -4.19 12.15
C THR A 178 -15.38 -5.13 11.71
N GLY A 179 -15.98 -4.86 10.55
CA GLY A 179 -17.12 -5.61 10.01
C GLY A 179 -18.48 -4.94 10.26
N ASP A 180 -18.48 -3.72 10.77
CA ASP A 180 -19.65 -2.84 10.89
C ASP A 180 -20.15 -2.33 9.53
N THR A 181 -19.28 -2.32 8.52
CA THR A 181 -19.64 -2.24 7.10
C THR A 181 -19.14 -3.48 6.37
N ARG A 182 -19.26 -3.52 5.03
CA ARG A 182 -18.64 -4.60 4.24
C ARG A 182 -17.11 -4.61 4.32
N TRP A 183 -16.50 -3.46 4.60
CA TRP A 183 -15.06 -3.30 4.65
C TRP A 183 -14.54 -3.59 6.05
N LYS A 184 -13.57 -4.49 6.14
CA LYS A 184 -12.94 -4.82 7.41
C LYS A 184 -11.50 -5.27 7.28
N VAL A 185 -10.80 -5.31 8.41
CA VAL A 185 -9.51 -6.02 8.53
C VAL A 185 -9.68 -7.46 8.01
N PRO A 186 -8.75 -7.95 7.17
CA PRO A 186 -8.93 -9.20 6.44
C PRO A 186 -8.93 -10.43 7.35
N GLY A 187 -9.67 -11.43 6.89
CA GLY A 187 -9.52 -12.80 7.32
C GLY A 187 -8.16 -13.42 6.97
N VAL A 188 -8.10 -14.74 7.05
CA VAL A 188 -6.84 -15.50 6.93
C VAL A 188 -7.05 -16.80 6.17
N LEU A 189 -6.12 -17.08 5.25
CA LEU A 189 -5.95 -18.37 4.59
C LEU A 189 -5.30 -19.38 5.54
N ASP A 190 -5.96 -20.52 5.71
CA ASP A 190 -5.36 -21.72 6.25
C ASP A 190 -4.71 -22.54 5.12
N TRP A 191 -3.38 -22.60 5.13
CA TRP A 191 -2.61 -23.33 4.13
C TRP A 191 -2.83 -24.85 4.16
N SER A 192 -3.20 -25.41 5.32
CA SER A 192 -3.39 -26.85 5.46
C SER A 192 -4.67 -27.35 4.79
N THR A 193 -5.68 -26.48 4.69
CA THR A 193 -6.99 -26.80 4.11
C THR A 193 -7.25 -26.07 2.78
N GLY A 194 -6.52 -24.98 2.52
CA GLY A 194 -6.81 -24.05 1.43
C GLY A 194 -8.12 -23.29 1.62
N ILE A 195 -8.62 -23.22 2.86
CA ILE A 195 -9.85 -22.50 3.21
C ILE A 195 -9.46 -21.11 3.70
N TYR A 196 -10.04 -20.08 3.10
CA TYR A 196 -9.94 -18.70 3.55
C TYR A 196 -11.07 -18.40 4.54
N ASN A 197 -10.72 -18.14 5.80
CA ASN A 197 -11.66 -17.78 6.84
C ASN A 197 -11.78 -16.25 6.94
N PRO A 198 -12.92 -15.65 6.54
CA PRO A 198 -13.13 -14.21 6.64
C PRO A 198 -13.42 -13.74 8.09
N ARG A 199 -13.74 -14.64 9.02
CA ARG A 199 -14.15 -14.32 10.40
C ARG A 199 -13.05 -14.68 11.39
N VAL A 200 -11.92 -14.00 11.27
CA VAL A 200 -10.80 -14.09 12.21
C VAL A 200 -10.82 -12.88 13.13
N ASP A 201 -10.53 -13.08 14.41
CA ASP A 201 -10.46 -12.00 15.38
C ASP A 201 -9.36 -11.00 15.02
N ILE A 202 -9.66 -9.71 15.25
CA ILE A 202 -8.70 -8.63 15.02
C ILE A 202 -7.83 -8.50 16.26
N THR A 203 -6.56 -8.82 16.09
CA THR A 203 -5.53 -8.83 17.13
C THR A 203 -4.31 -8.07 16.64
N GLN A 204 -3.32 -7.90 17.51
CA GLN A 204 -2.03 -7.30 17.17
C GLN A 204 -1.30 -8.09 16.06
N ASP A 205 -1.57 -9.39 15.91
CA ASP A 205 -0.93 -10.22 14.88
C ASP A 205 -1.73 -10.28 13.58
N THR A 206 -3.04 -10.02 13.62
CA THR A 206 -3.93 -10.16 12.46
C THR A 206 -4.34 -8.83 11.84
N THR A 207 -4.17 -7.71 12.56
CA THR A 207 -4.53 -6.38 12.05
C THR A 207 -3.70 -5.97 10.84
N THR A 208 -4.25 -5.04 10.06
CA THR A 208 -3.65 -4.41 8.90
C THR A 208 -3.77 -2.89 8.95
N LEU A 209 -3.92 -2.34 10.15
CA LEU A 209 -4.04 -0.91 10.46
C LEU A 209 -2.81 -0.46 11.22
N TYR A 210 -2.02 0.41 10.61
CA TYR A 210 -0.70 0.79 11.12
C TYR A 210 -0.49 2.30 11.12
N ALA A 211 0.15 2.81 12.16
CA ALA A 211 0.69 4.17 12.15
C ALA A 211 1.94 4.25 13.02
N SER A 212 2.99 4.85 12.46
CA SER A 212 4.18 5.27 13.19
C SER A 212 4.14 6.75 13.51
N ASP A 213 5.26 7.25 14.01
CA ASP A 213 5.52 8.68 14.08
C ASP A 213 5.78 9.37 12.73
N ARG A 214 5.89 8.60 11.64
CA ARG A 214 6.23 9.10 10.29
C ARG A 214 5.14 8.88 9.25
N ASP A 215 4.34 7.85 9.37
CA ASP A 215 3.38 7.47 8.34
C ASP A 215 2.21 6.67 8.89
N VAL A 216 1.16 6.58 8.09
CA VAL A 216 0.00 5.71 8.30
C VAL A 216 -0.13 4.77 7.10
N PHE A 217 -0.51 3.52 7.36
CA PHE A 217 -0.88 2.53 6.36
C PHE A 217 -2.10 1.75 6.85
N LEU A 218 -3.09 1.55 5.99
CA LEU A 218 -4.24 0.69 6.31
C LEU A 218 -4.62 -0.16 5.10
N PHE A 219 -5.01 -1.40 5.34
CA PHE A 219 -5.58 -2.31 4.33
C PHE A 219 -6.91 -2.87 4.84
N LEU A 220 -7.93 -2.86 3.98
CA LEU A 220 -9.26 -3.41 4.26
C LEU A 220 -9.75 -4.24 3.09
N VAL A 221 -10.65 -5.18 3.39
CA VAL A 221 -11.20 -6.13 2.42
C VAL A 221 -12.72 -6.26 2.60
N ASP A 222 -13.40 -6.56 1.50
CA ASP A 222 -14.79 -7.01 1.44
C ASP A 222 -14.82 -8.51 1.18
N ASP A 223 -14.42 -9.29 2.17
CA ASP A 223 -14.28 -10.75 2.09
C ASP A 223 -15.45 -11.52 2.72
N LEU A 224 -16.51 -10.81 3.14
CA LEU A 224 -17.80 -11.43 3.49
C LEU A 224 -18.74 -11.52 2.29
N ASN A 225 -18.42 -10.84 1.19
CA ASN A 225 -19.22 -10.79 -0.03
C ASN A 225 -18.40 -11.32 -1.23
N PRO A 226 -18.19 -12.65 -1.33
CA PRO A 226 -17.39 -13.24 -2.40
C PRO A 226 -17.99 -12.94 -3.79
N ILE A 227 -17.10 -12.80 -4.77
CA ILE A 227 -17.42 -12.60 -6.17
C ILE A 227 -17.02 -13.86 -6.94
N GLU A 228 -17.98 -14.55 -7.53
CA GLU A 228 -17.71 -15.66 -8.43
C GLU A 228 -17.38 -15.14 -9.84
N ALA A 229 -16.15 -15.39 -10.31
CA ALA A 229 -15.70 -15.02 -11.65
C ALA A 229 -15.30 -16.23 -12.50
N GLY A 230 -16.00 -17.35 -12.32
CA GLY A 230 -15.81 -18.57 -13.11
C GLY A 230 -15.90 -19.84 -12.27
N ARG A 231 -15.36 -20.92 -12.82
CA ARG A 231 -15.21 -22.21 -12.15
C ARG A 231 -13.75 -22.66 -12.18
N LEU A 232 -13.34 -23.34 -11.12
CA LEU A 232 -12.06 -24.03 -11.02
C LEU A 232 -12.12 -25.38 -11.75
N PRO A 233 -10.97 -26.06 -11.99
CA PRO A 233 -10.93 -27.35 -12.69
C PRO A 233 -11.78 -28.45 -12.04
N ASP A 234 -11.95 -28.40 -10.72
CA ASP A 234 -12.79 -29.31 -9.95
C ASP A 234 -14.30 -28.95 -9.99
N GLY A 235 -14.67 -27.91 -10.73
CA GLY A 235 -16.04 -27.41 -10.86
C GLY A 235 -16.49 -26.51 -9.71
N SER A 236 -15.65 -26.26 -8.70
CA SER A 236 -15.97 -25.32 -7.61
C SER A 236 -15.97 -23.86 -8.09
N PRO A 237 -16.68 -22.94 -7.41
CA PRO A 237 -16.68 -21.52 -7.78
C PRO A 237 -15.28 -20.91 -7.69
N ASP A 238 -14.94 -20.10 -8.70
CA ASP A 238 -13.72 -19.32 -8.70
C ASP A 238 -13.94 -17.97 -7.98
N LEU A 239 -13.50 -17.88 -6.73
CA LEU A 239 -13.86 -16.79 -5.82
C LEU A 239 -12.80 -15.69 -5.73
N TYR A 240 -13.29 -14.46 -5.73
CA TYR A 240 -12.52 -13.23 -5.53
C TYR A 240 -13.18 -12.34 -4.48
N PHE A 241 -12.39 -11.49 -3.86
CA PHE A 241 -12.78 -10.48 -2.88
C PHE A 241 -12.28 -9.12 -3.34
N ARG A 242 -12.88 -8.03 -2.84
CA ARG A 242 -12.36 -6.68 -3.11
C ARG A 242 -11.41 -6.28 -1.99
N GLY A 243 -10.27 -5.71 -2.34
CA GLY A 243 -9.34 -5.13 -1.38
C GLY A 243 -8.93 -3.73 -1.77
N PHE A 244 -8.65 -2.90 -0.77
CA PHE A 244 -7.92 -1.65 -0.99
C PHE A 244 -7.02 -1.35 0.20
N TYR A 245 -5.90 -0.69 -0.07
CA TYR A 245 -5.09 -0.08 0.98
C TYR A 245 -4.78 1.37 0.69
N CYS A 246 -4.48 2.13 1.73
CA CYS A 246 -4.09 3.53 1.65
C CYS A 246 -2.87 3.79 2.53
N TRP A 247 -2.09 4.81 2.17
CA TRP A 247 -0.95 5.26 2.96
C TRP A 247 -0.78 6.76 2.85
N ASN A 248 -0.19 7.36 3.87
CA ASN A 248 0.17 8.78 3.89
C ASN A 248 1.37 9.02 4.81
N SER A 249 2.04 10.14 4.61
CA SER A 249 3.02 10.64 5.57
C SER A 249 2.96 12.16 5.64
N GLU A 250 2.47 12.69 6.75
CA GLU A 250 2.42 14.14 7.00
C GLU A 250 3.80 14.79 7.23
N VAL A 251 4.83 13.96 7.46
CA VAL A 251 6.23 14.39 7.68
C VAL A 251 7.13 14.15 6.47
N GLY A 252 6.60 13.69 5.34
CA GLY A 252 7.34 13.52 4.09
C GLY A 252 8.20 12.26 4.00
N ALA A 253 7.88 11.21 4.76
CA ALA A 253 8.51 9.89 4.63
C ALA A 253 7.98 9.08 3.45
N LYS A 254 6.73 9.34 3.04
CA LYS A 254 6.05 8.70 1.91
C LYS A 254 5.16 9.71 1.18
N THR A 255 4.68 9.32 0.01
CA THR A 255 3.57 10.02 -0.66
C THR A 255 2.25 9.69 0.02
N LEU A 256 1.20 10.44 -0.32
CA LEU A 256 -0.16 9.97 -0.16
C LEU A 256 -0.47 9.00 -1.31
N GLY A 257 -1.15 7.90 -1.04
CA GLY A 257 -1.73 7.11 -2.11
C GLY A 257 -2.71 6.06 -1.65
N MET A 258 -3.31 5.41 -2.64
CA MET A 258 -4.22 4.29 -2.47
C MET A 258 -4.02 3.29 -3.59
N ALA A 259 -4.29 2.02 -3.30
CA ALA A 259 -4.45 1.00 -4.33
C ALA A 259 -5.72 0.20 -4.08
N SER A 260 -6.38 -0.18 -5.16
CA SER A 260 -7.58 -1.03 -5.17
C SER A 260 -7.37 -2.20 -6.12
N PHE A 261 -7.94 -3.35 -5.78
CA PHE A 261 -7.72 -4.60 -6.50
C PHE A 261 -8.75 -5.67 -6.11
N TYR A 262 -8.81 -6.73 -6.90
CA TYR A 262 -9.39 -8.00 -6.47
C TYR A 262 -8.29 -8.92 -5.95
N LEU A 263 -8.64 -9.81 -5.05
CA LEU A 263 -7.73 -10.80 -4.47
C LEU A 263 -8.49 -12.08 -4.13
N ARG A 264 -7.77 -13.19 -3.97
CA ARG A 264 -8.35 -14.48 -3.60
C ARG A 264 -8.16 -14.82 -2.14
N ALA A 265 -7.05 -14.38 -1.54
CA ALA A 265 -6.80 -14.65 -0.13
C ALA A 265 -5.77 -13.71 0.48
N VAL A 266 -5.79 -13.65 1.80
CA VAL A 266 -4.74 -13.02 2.63
C VAL A 266 -4.20 -14.10 3.56
N CYS A 267 -2.89 -14.33 3.61
CA CYS A 267 -2.33 -15.34 4.51
C CYS A 267 -1.94 -14.76 5.87
N GLN A 268 -1.50 -15.62 6.80
CA GLN A 268 -1.13 -15.20 8.17
C GLN A 268 -0.09 -14.06 8.19
N ASN A 269 0.91 -14.12 7.30
CA ASN A 269 1.95 -13.09 7.17
C ASN A 269 1.48 -11.85 6.39
N ARG A 270 0.17 -11.68 6.18
CA ARG A 270 -0.48 -10.58 5.44
C ARG A 270 -0.03 -10.44 3.97
N ASN A 271 0.45 -11.52 3.34
CA ASN A 271 0.63 -11.51 1.88
C ASN A 271 -0.73 -11.62 1.20
N LEU A 272 -0.89 -10.85 0.11
CA LEU A 272 -2.07 -10.87 -0.74
C LEU A 272 -1.83 -11.87 -1.87
N TRP A 273 -2.79 -12.77 -2.08
CA TRP A 273 -2.71 -13.86 -3.05
C TRP A 273 -3.80 -13.75 -4.10
N GLY A 274 -3.41 -14.03 -5.34
CA GLY A 274 -4.28 -13.94 -6.51
C GLY A 274 -4.85 -12.57 -6.74
N VAL A 275 -3.96 -11.57 -6.63
CA VAL A 275 -4.31 -10.20 -6.93
C VAL A 275 -4.54 -10.04 -8.43
N GLU A 276 -5.65 -9.40 -8.79
CA GLU A 276 -6.05 -9.06 -10.16
C GLU A 276 -6.57 -7.61 -10.19
N ASP A 277 -6.51 -6.98 -11.36
CA ASP A 277 -7.03 -5.62 -11.60
C ASP A 277 -6.47 -4.57 -10.62
N PHE A 278 -5.14 -4.59 -10.45
CA PHE A 278 -4.47 -3.69 -9.54
C PHE A 278 -4.38 -2.27 -10.11
N GLU A 279 -5.02 -1.33 -9.43
CA GLU A 279 -5.02 0.10 -9.73
C GLU A 279 -4.41 0.89 -8.58
N GLU A 280 -3.45 1.77 -8.88
CA GLU A 280 -2.79 2.62 -7.88
C GLU A 280 -2.85 4.10 -8.27
N ILE A 281 -3.17 4.94 -7.29
CA ILE A 281 -3.11 6.40 -7.38
C ILE A 281 -2.16 6.92 -6.32
N THR A 282 -1.17 7.73 -6.75
CA THR A 282 -0.21 8.38 -5.85
C THR A 282 -0.24 9.89 -6.03
N ILE A 283 -0.35 10.62 -4.92
CA ILE A 283 -0.35 12.07 -4.86
C ILE A 283 0.92 12.55 -4.13
N ARG A 284 1.74 13.35 -4.82
CA ARG A 284 2.88 14.04 -4.20
C ARG A 284 2.39 15.18 -3.31
N HIS A 285 3.05 15.34 -2.16
CA HIS A 285 2.84 16.45 -1.20
C HIS A 285 3.34 17.80 -1.73
N SER A 286 2.74 18.31 -2.80
CA SER A 286 2.94 19.68 -3.29
C SER A 286 1.89 20.64 -2.75
N LYS A 287 2.01 21.95 -3.02
CA LYS A 287 1.15 23.02 -2.51
C LYS A 287 -0.36 22.75 -2.60
N TYR A 288 -0.79 22.03 -3.64
CA TYR A 288 -2.21 21.70 -3.89
C TYR A 288 -2.58 20.25 -3.53
N ALA A 289 -1.73 19.53 -2.77
CA ALA A 289 -1.94 18.12 -2.46
C ALA A 289 -3.26 17.87 -1.72
N ALA A 290 -3.61 18.70 -0.73
CA ALA A 290 -4.87 18.56 0.01
C ALA A 290 -6.10 18.70 -0.91
N SER A 291 -6.07 19.66 -1.84
CA SER A 291 -7.14 19.82 -2.83
C SER A 291 -7.22 18.61 -3.77
N ARG A 292 -6.08 18.12 -4.28
CA ARG A 292 -6.06 16.90 -5.11
C ARG A 292 -6.55 15.67 -4.34
N PHE A 293 -6.20 15.52 -3.07
CA PHE A 293 -6.72 14.43 -2.24
C PHE A 293 -8.25 14.49 -2.14
N ALA A 294 -8.80 15.67 -1.85
CA ALA A 294 -10.24 15.87 -1.73
C ALA A 294 -11.00 15.62 -3.04
N HIS A 295 -10.41 15.95 -4.20
CA HIS A 295 -11.07 15.84 -5.50
C HIS A 295 -10.77 14.55 -6.28
N GLU A 296 -9.64 13.89 -6.03
CA GLU A 296 -9.20 12.71 -6.78
C GLU A 296 -9.31 11.44 -5.93
N ALA A 297 -8.57 11.36 -4.83
CA ALA A 297 -8.39 10.13 -4.06
C ALA A 297 -9.62 9.77 -3.20
N ALA A 298 -10.19 10.71 -2.46
CA ALA A 298 -11.40 10.42 -1.67
C ALA A 298 -12.61 10.01 -2.54
N PRO A 299 -12.86 10.65 -3.70
CA PRO A 299 -13.85 10.16 -4.66
C PRO A 299 -13.48 8.83 -5.30
N ALA A 300 -12.19 8.56 -5.59
CA ALA A 300 -11.76 7.27 -6.12
C ALA A 300 -12.03 6.12 -5.13
N LEU A 301 -11.72 6.31 -3.84
CA LEU A 301 -12.09 5.37 -2.77
C LEU A 301 -13.59 5.10 -2.75
N THR A 302 -14.39 6.17 -2.83
CA THR A 302 -15.86 6.05 -2.80
C THR A 302 -16.39 5.34 -4.04
N ARG A 303 -15.83 5.62 -5.22
CA ARG A 303 -16.20 4.96 -6.48
C ARG A 303 -15.88 3.48 -6.44
N PHE A 304 -14.66 3.11 -6.03
CA PHE A 304 -14.27 1.70 -5.90
C PHE A 304 -15.12 0.97 -4.85
N ALA A 305 -15.34 1.61 -3.70
CA ALA A 305 -16.09 1.00 -2.61
C ALA A 305 -17.54 0.65 -2.99
N ASN A 306 -18.13 1.44 -3.90
CA ASN A 306 -19.50 1.28 -4.38
C ASN A 306 -19.59 0.70 -5.80
N SER A 307 -18.47 0.39 -6.45
CA SER A 307 -18.49 -0.08 -7.84
C SER A 307 -19.05 -1.50 -7.94
N SER A 308 -19.73 -1.75 -9.05
CA SER A 308 -20.18 -3.09 -9.40
C SER A 308 -18.98 -3.94 -9.83
N PRO A 309 -18.87 -5.20 -9.37
CA PRO A 309 -17.81 -6.10 -9.81
C PRO A 309 -18.03 -6.62 -11.24
N MET A 310 -19.16 -6.26 -11.88
CA MET A 310 -19.57 -6.85 -13.14
C MET A 310 -18.58 -6.61 -14.28
N ALA A 311 -17.88 -5.47 -14.30
CA ALA A 311 -16.83 -5.22 -15.30
C ALA A 311 -15.70 -6.25 -15.16
N PHE A 312 -15.21 -6.45 -13.95
CA PHE A 312 -14.21 -7.48 -13.62
C PHE A 312 -14.71 -8.89 -13.98
N VAL A 313 -15.90 -9.26 -13.49
CA VAL A 313 -16.50 -10.59 -13.77
C VAL A 313 -16.65 -10.84 -15.27
N ASN A 314 -17.13 -9.84 -16.01
CA ASN A 314 -17.28 -9.95 -17.47
C ASN A 314 -15.93 -10.06 -18.17
N GLY A 315 -14.91 -9.31 -17.73
CA GLY A 315 -13.55 -9.40 -18.27
C GLY A 315 -12.94 -10.79 -18.08
N ILE A 316 -13.05 -11.36 -16.88
CA ILE A 316 -12.56 -12.72 -16.59
C ILE A 316 -13.34 -13.76 -17.40
N LYS A 317 -14.67 -13.65 -17.49
CA LYS A 317 -15.49 -14.55 -18.33
C LYS A 317 -15.11 -14.45 -19.80
N ALA A 318 -14.97 -13.25 -20.34
CA ALA A 318 -14.55 -13.04 -21.72
C ALA A 318 -13.16 -13.64 -22.00
N ALA A 319 -12.21 -13.47 -21.06
CA ALA A 319 -10.87 -14.05 -21.17
C ALA A 319 -10.88 -15.59 -21.16
N ARG A 320 -11.77 -16.19 -20.36
CA ARG A 320 -11.97 -17.66 -20.30
C ARG A 320 -12.64 -18.18 -21.57
N ASP A 321 -13.63 -17.47 -22.10
CA ASP A 321 -14.37 -17.87 -23.31
C ASP A 321 -13.54 -17.67 -24.60
N LYS A 322 -12.53 -16.79 -24.57
CA LYS A 322 -11.68 -16.49 -25.71
C LYS A 322 -10.63 -17.58 -25.94
N ILE A 323 -11.01 -18.65 -26.63
CA ILE A 323 -10.09 -19.70 -27.10
C ILE A 323 -9.18 -19.14 -28.20
N VAL A 324 -7.87 -19.25 -28.00
CA VAL A 324 -6.81 -18.73 -28.89
C VAL A 324 -5.82 -19.79 -29.36
N ALA A 325 -5.87 -21.00 -28.78
CA ALA A 325 -5.06 -22.12 -29.22
C ALA A 325 -5.80 -23.45 -29.01
N ARG A 326 -5.73 -24.37 -29.98
CA ARG A 326 -6.26 -25.74 -29.85
C ARG A 326 -5.18 -26.80 -30.05
N THR A 327 -4.18 -26.50 -30.87
CA THR A 327 -3.03 -27.37 -31.15
C THR A 327 -1.76 -26.88 -30.46
N ASP A 328 -0.74 -27.74 -30.35
CA ASP A 328 0.55 -27.38 -29.75
C ASP A 328 1.30 -26.31 -30.57
N ASP A 329 1.10 -26.31 -31.88
CA ASP A 329 1.62 -25.29 -32.78
C ASP A 329 0.95 -23.93 -32.51
N ASP A 330 -0.38 -23.91 -32.36
CA ASP A 330 -1.10 -22.66 -32.02
C ASP A 330 -0.61 -22.07 -30.69
N ARG A 331 -0.40 -22.93 -29.67
CA ARG A 331 0.06 -22.51 -28.34
C ARG A 331 1.43 -21.86 -28.42
N SER A 332 2.33 -22.50 -29.15
CA SER A 332 3.67 -22.01 -29.37
C SER A 332 3.64 -20.70 -30.16
N GLU A 333 2.90 -20.66 -31.27
CA GLU A 333 2.80 -19.48 -32.12
C GLU A 333 2.19 -18.27 -31.39
N PHE A 334 1.17 -18.51 -30.55
CA PHE A 334 0.50 -17.47 -29.77
C PHE A 334 1.45 -16.69 -28.86
N LEU A 335 2.29 -17.41 -28.10
CA LEU A 335 3.30 -16.82 -27.21
C LEU A 335 4.47 -16.23 -28.01
N ARG A 336 4.97 -16.94 -29.05
CA ARG A 336 6.09 -16.47 -29.86
C ARG A 336 5.80 -15.15 -30.59
N LYS A 337 4.59 -14.98 -31.14
CA LYS A 337 4.12 -13.71 -31.75
C LYS A 337 4.08 -12.54 -30.76
N ARG A 338 4.13 -12.81 -29.46
CA ARG A 338 4.08 -11.82 -28.38
C ARG A 338 5.42 -11.62 -27.68
N GLY A 339 6.51 -12.08 -28.31
CA GLY A 339 7.87 -11.80 -27.88
C GLY A 339 8.38 -12.70 -26.75
N PHE A 340 7.71 -13.83 -26.47
CA PHE A 340 8.25 -14.84 -25.58
C PHE A 340 9.33 -15.68 -26.29
N SER A 341 10.41 -16.01 -25.59
CA SER A 341 11.43 -16.93 -26.10
C SER A 341 10.88 -18.36 -26.25
N LYS A 342 11.57 -19.23 -27.00
CA LYS A 342 11.17 -20.64 -27.15
C LYS A 342 11.15 -21.34 -25.79
N THR A 343 12.15 -21.06 -24.95
CA THR A 343 12.28 -21.62 -23.61
C THR A 343 11.16 -21.14 -22.69
N GLU A 344 10.84 -19.84 -22.68
CA GLU A 344 9.71 -19.31 -21.90
C GLU A 344 8.37 -19.87 -22.38
N THR A 345 8.19 -20.01 -23.69
CA THR A 345 6.98 -20.60 -24.28
C THR A 345 6.76 -22.02 -23.79
N ALA A 346 7.80 -22.86 -23.84
CA ALA A 346 7.74 -24.23 -23.34
C ALA A 346 7.44 -24.25 -21.83
N LYS A 347 8.16 -23.42 -21.04
CA LYS A 347 7.94 -23.33 -19.59
C LYS A 347 6.50 -22.93 -19.26
N ILE A 348 5.95 -21.90 -19.90
CA ILE A 348 4.57 -21.44 -19.66
C ILE A 348 3.56 -22.55 -19.96
N ILE A 349 3.69 -23.23 -21.10
CA ILE A 349 2.76 -24.30 -21.50
C ILE A 349 2.85 -25.49 -20.51
N GLU A 350 4.06 -25.87 -20.11
CA GLU A 350 4.31 -26.93 -19.14
C GLU A 350 3.78 -26.57 -17.75
N THR A 351 3.99 -25.34 -17.28
CA THR A 351 3.44 -24.84 -16.02
C THR A 351 1.92 -24.93 -16.01
N VAL A 352 1.24 -24.48 -17.07
CA VAL A 352 -0.22 -24.61 -17.16
C VAL A 352 -0.63 -26.08 -17.17
N LEU A 353 0.05 -26.95 -17.92
CA LEU A 353 -0.26 -28.38 -17.93
C LEU A 353 -0.10 -29.01 -16.54
N ALA A 354 0.95 -28.65 -15.80
CA ALA A 354 1.24 -29.16 -14.48
C ALA A 354 0.23 -28.69 -13.43
N GLU A 355 -0.18 -27.41 -13.48
CA GLU A 355 -1.09 -26.82 -12.50
C GLU A 355 -2.58 -27.08 -12.83
N GLU A 356 -2.96 -27.09 -14.11
CA GLU A 356 -4.35 -27.19 -14.57
C GLU A 356 -4.75 -28.60 -15.03
N GLY A 357 -3.78 -29.51 -15.19
CA GLY A 357 -4.01 -30.84 -15.77
C GLY A 357 -4.35 -30.84 -17.27
N ARG A 358 -4.28 -29.67 -17.93
CA ARG A 358 -4.52 -29.50 -19.37
C ARG A 358 -3.64 -28.39 -19.93
N LYS A 359 -3.32 -28.45 -21.23
CA LYS A 359 -2.57 -27.39 -21.91
C LYS A 359 -3.43 -26.12 -22.07
N PRO A 360 -2.82 -24.92 -22.18
CA PRO A 360 -3.57 -23.67 -22.30
C PRO A 360 -4.34 -23.60 -23.61
N GLU A 361 -5.57 -23.10 -23.56
CA GLU A 361 -6.43 -22.92 -24.74
C GLU A 361 -7.01 -21.51 -24.83
N SER A 362 -7.40 -20.95 -23.68
CA SER A 362 -7.99 -19.61 -23.57
C SER A 362 -6.95 -18.52 -23.27
N VAL A 363 -7.30 -17.26 -23.52
CA VAL A 363 -6.47 -16.11 -23.08
C VAL A 363 -6.22 -16.18 -21.57
N PHE A 364 -7.24 -16.54 -20.79
CA PHE A 364 -7.11 -16.71 -19.34
C PHE A 364 -6.04 -17.76 -18.98
N ASP A 365 -6.02 -18.93 -19.62
CA ASP A 365 -5.02 -19.98 -19.33
C ASP A 365 -3.60 -19.48 -19.58
N PHE A 366 -3.37 -18.72 -20.67
CA PHE A 366 -2.07 -18.13 -20.95
C PHE A 366 -1.68 -17.07 -19.93
N VAL A 367 -2.60 -16.21 -19.51
CA VAL A 367 -2.35 -15.20 -18.46
C VAL A 367 -1.95 -15.89 -17.16
N GLN A 368 -2.69 -16.91 -16.73
CA GLN A 368 -2.37 -17.67 -15.52
C GLN A 368 -0.99 -18.33 -15.63
N GLY A 369 -0.67 -18.98 -16.76
CA GLY A 369 0.65 -19.57 -16.98
C GLY A 369 1.81 -18.55 -16.93
N ILE A 370 1.63 -17.37 -17.53
CA ILE A 370 2.66 -16.31 -17.49
C ILE A 370 2.85 -15.81 -16.06
N THR A 371 1.77 -15.53 -15.34
CA THR A 371 1.84 -15.04 -13.94
C THR A 371 2.45 -16.10 -13.02
N ALA A 372 2.11 -17.38 -13.17
CA ALA A 372 2.71 -18.48 -12.43
C ALA A 372 4.23 -18.54 -12.65
N VAL A 373 4.70 -18.48 -13.90
CA VAL A 373 6.13 -18.43 -14.23
C VAL A 373 6.82 -17.18 -13.67
N ALA A 374 6.11 -16.05 -13.58
CA ALA A 374 6.64 -14.81 -13.03
C ALA A 374 6.94 -14.92 -11.52
N ARG A 375 6.16 -15.71 -10.76
CA ARG A 375 6.39 -15.92 -9.31
C ARG A 375 7.73 -16.58 -9.00
N ASP A 376 8.24 -17.42 -9.90
CA ASP A 376 9.54 -18.09 -9.74
C ASP A 376 10.74 -17.17 -10.03
N LYS A 377 10.51 -15.94 -10.53
CA LYS A 377 11.61 -15.04 -10.90
C LYS A 377 12.25 -14.44 -9.66
N THR A 378 13.54 -14.66 -9.52
CA THR A 378 14.35 -14.09 -8.42
C THR A 378 14.51 -12.58 -8.57
N HIS A 379 14.57 -12.07 -9.80
CA HIS A 379 14.77 -10.65 -10.06
C HIS A 379 13.43 -9.94 -10.33
N GLN A 380 13.20 -8.83 -9.62
CA GLN A 380 11.95 -8.08 -9.61
C GLN A 380 11.62 -7.46 -10.98
N ASP A 381 12.62 -7.00 -11.72
CA ASP A 381 12.47 -6.44 -13.07
C ASP A 381 11.96 -7.49 -14.06
N ALA A 382 12.54 -8.70 -14.03
CA ALA A 382 12.11 -9.81 -14.87
C ALA A 382 10.68 -10.29 -14.52
N ARG A 383 10.31 -10.23 -13.24
CA ARG A 383 8.94 -10.51 -12.79
C ARG A 383 7.94 -9.49 -13.33
N LEU A 384 8.23 -8.20 -13.16
CA LEU A 384 7.38 -7.10 -13.62
C LEU A 384 7.19 -7.10 -15.13
N ASP A 385 8.21 -7.46 -15.91
CA ASP A 385 8.08 -7.57 -17.37
C ASP A 385 7.09 -8.67 -17.79
N LEU A 386 7.13 -9.84 -17.12
CA LEU A 386 6.19 -10.93 -17.38
C LEU A 386 4.77 -10.56 -16.96
N GLU A 387 4.59 -9.99 -15.76
CA GLU A 387 3.31 -9.50 -15.25
C GLU A 387 2.71 -8.43 -16.20
N ALA A 388 3.52 -7.49 -16.68
CA ALA A 388 3.08 -6.48 -17.65
C ALA A 388 2.64 -7.07 -19.00
N ARG A 389 3.26 -8.15 -19.47
CA ARG A 389 2.84 -8.86 -20.69
C ARG A 389 1.55 -9.64 -20.48
N ALA A 390 1.37 -10.25 -19.30
CA ALA A 390 0.13 -10.92 -18.92
C ALA A 390 -1.03 -9.93 -18.85
N LYS A 391 -0.83 -8.76 -18.23
CA LYS A 391 -1.83 -7.68 -18.18
C LYS A 391 -2.27 -7.25 -19.58
N LYS A 392 -1.33 -7.01 -20.50
CA LYS A 392 -1.65 -6.66 -21.90
C LYS A 392 -2.47 -7.71 -22.64
N LEU A 393 -2.42 -8.99 -22.23
CA LEU A 393 -3.27 -10.03 -22.80
C LEU A 393 -4.71 -9.91 -22.29
N LEU A 394 -4.86 -9.69 -20.98
CA LEU A 394 -6.16 -9.55 -20.33
C LEU A 394 -6.89 -8.29 -20.82
N ASP A 395 -6.20 -7.14 -20.87
CA ASP A 395 -6.74 -5.84 -21.33
C ASP A 395 -7.22 -5.83 -22.79
N ARG A 396 -6.83 -6.82 -23.61
CA ARG A 396 -7.29 -6.94 -25.00
C ARG A 396 -8.63 -7.64 -25.15
N VAL A 397 -9.11 -8.26 -24.08
CA VAL A 397 -10.34 -9.08 -24.08
C VAL A 397 -11.41 -8.48 -23.16
N ALA A 398 -11.00 -7.76 -22.12
CA ALA A 398 -11.85 -6.95 -21.25
C ALA A 398 -12.20 -5.62 -21.94
#